data_AF-A0AAT9HNN8-F1
#
_entry.id   AF-A0AAT9HNN8-F1
#
_cell.length_a   1.000
_cell.length_b   1.000
_cell.length_c   1.000
_cell.angle_alpha   90.00
_cell.angle_beta   90.00
_cell.angle_gamma   90.00
#
_symmetry.space_group_name_H-M   'P 1'
#
loop_
_entity.id
_entity.type
_entity.pdbx_description
1 polymer ?
#
loop_
_entity_poly.entity_id
_entity_poly.type
_entity_poly.pdbx_seq_one_letter_code
_entity_poly.pdbx_strand_id
1 'polypeptide(L)'
;MVRDGDALGVWTVTGSWKVKRIRARGDVLVGPCDVRGNPTGEQVPGTAEICDAATTVRYRKLLARKYGLVGRLTLLGSRLRRGLDGTVGIRITLSG
;
A
#
# COMPACT_ATOMS: atom_id res chain seq x y z
N MET A 1 -0.39 -5.60 2.67
CA MET A 1 0.38 -5.72 1.40
C MET A 1 -0.04 -6.97 0.64
N VAL A 2 0.04 -6.96 -0.69
CA VAL A 2 -0.18 -8.10 -1.61
C VAL A 2 1.04 -8.27 -2.51
N ARG A 3 1.28 -9.47 -3.04
CA ARG A 3 2.29 -9.67 -4.09
C ARG A 3 1.70 -9.27 -5.45
N ASP A 4 2.48 -8.58 -6.26
CA ASP A 4 2.19 -8.20 -7.65
C ASP A 4 3.42 -8.50 -8.51
N GLY A 5 3.60 -9.77 -8.90
CA GLY A 5 4.85 -10.23 -9.50
C GLY A 5 6.02 -10.04 -8.54
N ASP A 6 7.07 -9.38 -9.02
CA ASP A 6 8.28 -9.04 -8.25
C ASP A 6 8.10 -7.79 -7.38
N ALA A 7 6.92 -7.15 -7.45
CA ALA A 7 6.60 -5.97 -6.65
C ALA A 7 5.61 -6.28 -5.51
N LEU A 8 5.59 -5.40 -4.52
CA LEU A 8 4.65 -5.40 -3.41
C LEU A 8 3.59 -4.31 -3.60
N GLY A 9 2.33 -4.73 -3.59
CA GLY A 9 1.17 -3.83 -3.62
C GLY A 9 0.71 -3.42 -2.23
N VAL A 10 0.66 -2.13 -1.97
CA VAL A 10 0.14 -1.53 -0.74
C VAL A 10 -1.02 -0.59 -1.08
N TRP A 11 -1.93 -0.39 -0.13
CA TRP A 11 -3.06 0.52 -0.28
C TRP A 11 -3.06 1.49 0.91
N THR A 12 -3.19 2.79 0.63
CA THR A 12 -3.18 3.85 1.64
C THR A 12 -4.18 4.95 1.27
N VAL A 13 -4.48 5.82 2.23
CA VAL A 13 -5.21 7.07 2.00
C VAL A 13 -4.40 8.02 1.10
N THR A 14 -5.05 8.62 0.11
CA THR A 14 -4.44 9.50 -0.91
C THR A 14 -3.78 10.74 -0.28
N GLY A 15 -4.38 11.30 0.77
CA GLY A 15 -3.85 12.46 1.50
C GLY A 15 -2.82 12.12 2.59
N SER A 16 -2.34 10.88 2.68
CA SER A 16 -1.40 10.51 3.74
C SER A 16 -0.01 11.10 3.51
N TRP A 17 0.72 11.35 4.59
CA TRP A 17 2.11 11.82 4.52
C TRP A 17 3.02 10.88 3.70
N LYS A 18 2.69 9.58 3.67
CA LYS A 18 3.40 8.58 2.86
C LYS A 18 3.29 8.90 1.37
N VAL A 19 2.10 9.23 0.90
CA VAL A 19 1.86 9.60 -0.52
C VAL A 19 2.59 10.88 -0.86
N LYS A 20 2.53 11.91 0.01
CA LYS A 20 3.26 13.17 -0.20
C LYS A 20 4.77 12.93 -0.34
N ARG A 21 5.35 12.09 0.53
CA ARG A 21 6.77 11.73 0.45
C ARG A 21 7.12 10.98 -0.82
N ILE A 22 6.34 9.97 -1.20
CA ILE A 22 6.59 9.18 -2.41
C ILE A 22 6.51 10.04 -3.68
N ARG A 23 5.57 11.00 -3.74
CA ARG A 23 5.52 11.99 -4.85
C ARG A 23 6.78 12.84 -4.95
N ALA A 24 7.35 13.22 -3.81
CA ALA A 24 8.56 14.04 -3.78
C ALA A 24 9.83 13.20 -4.05
N ARG A 25 9.86 11.96 -3.55
CA ARG A 25 11.01 11.07 -3.57
C ARG A 25 10.56 9.62 -3.46
N GLY A 26 10.72 8.86 -4.54
CA GLY A 26 10.23 7.49 -4.67
C GLY A 26 11.16 6.42 -4.10
N ASP A 27 12.42 6.72 -3.82
CA ASP A 27 13.33 5.72 -3.22
C ASP A 27 13.05 5.55 -1.73
N VAL A 28 12.89 4.29 -1.34
CA VAL A 28 12.44 3.88 -0.01
C VAL A 28 13.29 2.73 0.52
N LEU A 29 13.27 2.58 1.84
CA LEU A 29 13.73 1.39 2.51
C LEU A 29 12.52 0.57 2.96
N VAL A 30 12.58 -0.73 2.75
CA VAL A 30 11.50 -1.68 3.06
C VAL A 30 12.04 -2.75 4.00
N GLY A 31 11.43 -2.88 5.17
CA GLY A 31 11.78 -3.92 6.13
C GLY A 31 10.55 -4.49 6.82
N PRO A 32 10.68 -5.67 7.46
CA PRO A 32 9.61 -6.23 8.27
C PRO A 32 9.41 -5.37 9.54
N CYS A 33 8.15 -5.25 9.96
CA CYS A 33 7.78 -4.58 11.20
C CYS A 33 6.62 -5.29 11.89
N ASP A 34 6.47 -5.04 13.20
CA ASP A 34 5.31 -5.48 13.95
C ASP A 34 4.07 -4.58 13.70
N VAL A 35 2.93 -4.96 14.27
CA VAL A 35 1.67 -4.19 14.13
C VAL A 35 1.72 -2.80 14.79
N ARG A 36 2.69 -2.56 15.67
CA ARG A 36 2.93 -1.27 16.34
C ARG A 36 3.85 -0.37 15.50
N GLY A 37 4.46 -0.90 14.45
CA GLY A 37 5.38 -0.19 13.57
C GLY A 37 6.85 -0.27 14.00
N ASN A 38 7.19 -1.14 14.96
CA ASN A 38 8.59 -1.37 15.33
C ASN A 38 9.28 -2.21 14.25
N PRO A 39 10.43 -1.78 13.71
CA PRO A 39 11.22 -2.60 12.79
C PRO A 39 11.67 -3.90 13.46
N THR A 40 11.51 -5.02 12.77
CA THR A 40 11.85 -6.35 13.30
C THR A 40 12.98 -7.05 12.54
N GLY A 41 13.57 -6.40 11.54
CA GLY A 41 14.62 -6.98 10.72
C GLY A 41 15.25 -5.98 9.76
N GLU A 42 16.07 -6.51 8.85
CA GLU A 42 16.82 -5.72 7.88
C GLU A 42 15.92 -4.96 6.91
N GLN A 43 16.38 -3.77 6.53
CA GLN A 43 15.71 -2.93 5.55
C GLN A 43 16.45 -3.03 4.22
N VAL A 44 15.72 -3.36 3.16
CA VAL A 44 16.25 -3.42 1.80
C VAL A 44 15.85 -2.18 1.01
N PRO A 45 16.71 -1.67 0.11
CA PRO A 45 16.36 -0.57 -0.78
C PRO A 45 15.28 -0.99 -1.78
N GLY A 46 14.43 -0.04 -2.16
CA GLY A 46 13.42 -0.23 -3.18
C GLY A 46 12.87 1.09 -3.73
N THR A 47 12.02 0.98 -4.73
CA THR A 47 11.35 2.11 -5.37
C THR A 47 9.84 2.00 -5.17
N ALA A 48 9.25 3.06 -4.64
CA ALA A 48 7.81 3.20 -4.44
C ALA A 48 7.19 4.10 -5.52
N GLU A 49 6.12 3.63 -6.12
CA GLU A 49 5.38 4.32 -7.17
C GLU A 49 3.90 4.40 -6.80
N ILE A 50 3.30 5.57 -7.05
CA ILE A 50 1.86 5.77 -6.86
C ILE A 50 1.14 5.23 -8.09
N CYS A 51 0.26 4.27 -7.84
CA CYS A 51 -0.50 3.59 -8.89
C CYS A 51 -1.61 4.48 -9.45
N ASP A 52 -1.96 4.21 -10.71
CA ASP A 52 -3.17 4.73 -11.34
C ASP A 52 -4.46 4.15 -10.73
N ALA A 53 -5.61 4.67 -11.17
CA ALA A 53 -6.91 4.24 -10.68
C ALA A 53 -7.18 2.74 -10.95
N ALA A 54 -6.81 2.24 -12.13
CA ALA A 54 -7.05 0.85 -12.52
C ALA A 54 -6.26 -0.13 -11.64
N THR A 55 -4.96 0.13 -11.43
CA THR A 55 -4.09 -0.68 -10.57
C THR A 55 -4.52 -0.57 -9.10
N THR A 56 -4.96 0.62 -8.67
CA THR A 56 -5.54 0.81 -7.33
C THR A 56 -6.76 -0.08 -7.11
N VAL A 57 -7.66 -0.18 -8.08
CA VAL A 57 -8.84 -1.08 -8.02
C VAL A 57 -8.40 -2.55 -7.95
N ARG A 58 -7.42 -2.95 -8.77
CA ARG A 58 -6.86 -4.32 -8.73
C ARG A 58 -6.29 -4.65 -7.35
N TYR A 59 -5.49 -3.75 -6.76
CA TYR A 59 -4.91 -3.95 -5.42
C TYR A 59 -5.97 -4.01 -4.34
N ARG A 60 -7.03 -3.19 -4.39
CA ARG A 60 -8.16 -3.30 -3.46
C ARG A 60 -8.81 -4.68 -3.53
N LYS A 61 -9.02 -5.24 -4.73
CA LYS A 61 -9.58 -6.60 -4.90
C LYS A 61 -8.64 -7.67 -4.31
N LEU A 62 -7.33 -7.58 -4.57
CA LEU A 62 -6.35 -8.52 -4.02
C LEU A 62 -6.27 -8.44 -2.49
N LEU A 63 -6.29 -7.23 -1.92
CA LEU A 63 -6.31 -7.01 -0.47
C LEU A 63 -7.59 -7.53 0.18
N ALA A 64 -8.75 -7.28 -0.44
CA ALA A 64 -10.03 -7.82 0.03
C ALA A 64 -10.05 -9.35 0.05
N ARG A 65 -9.40 -10.01 -0.92
CA ARG A 65 -9.22 -11.46 -0.93
C ARG A 65 -8.26 -11.93 0.15
N LYS A 66 -7.10 -11.27 0.29
CA LYS A 66 -6.06 -11.62 1.26
C LYS A 66 -6.51 -11.50 2.71
N TYR A 67 -7.26 -10.44 3.04
CA TYR A 67 -7.70 -10.14 4.41
C TYR A 67 -9.17 -10.53 4.68
N GLY A 68 -9.81 -11.26 3.76
CA GLY A 68 -11.13 -11.84 3.97
C GLY A 68 -12.23 -10.83 4.31
N LEU A 69 -13.10 -11.18 5.27
CA LEU A 69 -14.23 -10.35 5.69
C LEU A 69 -13.78 -9.07 6.41
N VAL A 70 -12.72 -9.16 7.23
CA VAL A 70 -12.14 -8.03 7.99
C VAL A 70 -11.57 -6.99 7.03
N GLY A 71 -10.79 -7.42 6.03
CA GLY A 71 -10.30 -6.54 4.97
C GLY A 71 -11.43 -5.87 4.20
N ARG A 72 -12.50 -6.62 3.88
CA ARG A 72 -13.69 -6.06 3.22
C ARG A 72 -14.41 -5.02 4.09
N LEU A 73 -14.58 -5.26 5.39
CA LEU A 73 -15.21 -4.31 6.32
C LEU A 73 -14.37 -3.05 6.53
N THR A 74 -13.05 -3.15 6.66
CA THR A 74 -12.16 -1.98 6.77
C THR A 74 -12.12 -1.18 5.46
N LEU A 75 -12.11 -1.85 4.30
CA LEU A 75 -12.18 -1.20 2.99
C LEU A 75 -13.53 -0.52 2.77
N LEU A 76 -14.64 -1.17 3.16
CA LEU A 76 -15.99 -0.60 3.09
C LEU A 76 -16.14 0.59 4.05
N GLY A 77 -15.65 0.49 5.29
CA GLY A 77 -15.68 1.59 6.25
C GLY A 77 -14.84 2.80 5.83
N SER A 78 -13.66 2.57 5.23
CA SER A 78 -12.87 3.66 4.66
C SER A 78 -13.53 4.26 3.41
N ARG A 79 -14.22 3.46 2.60
CA ARG A 79 -14.92 3.89 1.38
C ARG A 79 -16.21 4.67 1.71
N LEU A 80 -16.91 4.27 2.77
CA LEU A 80 -18.10 4.95 3.31
C LEU A 80 -17.73 6.30 3.96
N ARG A 81 -16.57 6.39 4.63
CA ARG A 81 -16.12 7.62 5.32
C ARG A 81 -15.39 8.63 4.43
N ARG A 82 -14.75 8.19 3.33
CA ARG A 82 -13.84 9.07 2.54
C ARG A 82 -14.04 9.03 1.01
N GLY A 83 -15.04 8.31 0.52
CA GLY A 83 -15.32 8.23 -0.93
C GLY A 83 -14.35 7.31 -1.69
N LEU A 84 -14.63 7.15 -2.99
CA LEU A 84 -13.90 6.26 -3.89
C LEU A 84 -12.46 6.73 -4.19
N ASP A 85 -12.24 8.04 -4.20
CA ASP A 85 -10.96 8.69 -4.52
C ASP A 85 -10.07 8.93 -3.30
N GLY A 86 -10.58 8.64 -2.10
CA GLY A 86 -9.87 8.87 -0.86
C GLY A 86 -8.66 7.96 -0.64
N THR A 87 -8.45 6.93 -1.49
CA THR A 87 -7.37 5.95 -1.32
C THR A 87 -6.72 5.54 -2.64
N VAL A 88 -5.41 5.29 -2.58
CA VAL A 88 -4.53 5.02 -3.72
C VAL A 88 -3.66 3.79 -3.48
N GLY A 89 -3.32 3.09 -4.56
CA GLY A 89 -2.33 2.00 -4.54
C GLY A 89 -0.91 2.56 -4.55
N ILE A 90 -0.01 1.89 -3.83
CA ILE A 90 1.44 2.09 -3.95
C ILE A 90 2.03 0.76 -4.36
N ARG A 91 2.79 0.76 -5.46
CA ARG A 91 3.62 -0.37 -5.88
C ARG A 91 5.02 -0.15 -5.34
N ILE A 92 5.63 -1.17 -4.77
CA ILE A 92 7.00 -1.12 -4.26
C ILE A 92 7.80 -2.23 -4.92
N THR A 93 8.83 -1.87 -5.68
CA THR A 93 9.79 -2.81 -6.28
C THR A 93 11.03 -2.83 -5.40
N LEU A 94 11.48 -4.02 -4.98
CA LEU A 94 12.70 -4.17 -4.19
C LEU A 94 13.90 -4.21 -5.12
N SER A 95 15.00 -3.56 -4.72
CA SER A 95 16.21 -3.40 -5.55
C SER A 95 17.38 -4.26 -5.06
N GLY A 96 17.10 -5.43 -4.48
CA GLY A 96 18.10 -6.35 -3.90
C GLY A 96 17.90 -7.79 -4.33
#